data_AF-A0A7W6DJ00-F1
#
_entry.id   AF-A0A7W6DJ00-F1
#
_cell.length_a   1.000
_cell.length_b   1.000
_cell.length_c   1.000
_cell.angle_alpha   90.00
_cell.angle_beta   90.00
_cell.angle_gamma   90.00
#
_symmetry.space_group_name_H-M   'P 1'
#
loop_
_entity.id
_entity.type
_entity.pdbx_description
1 polymer ?
#
loop_
_entity_poly.entity_id
_entity_poly.type
_entity_poly.pdbx_seq_one_letter_code
_entity_poly.pdbx_strand_id
1 'polypeptide(L)' 'MVIDPAHPIGRDDPGKMVALEMGDNKPLIMWGTLNMSNVAALIVQSAFTSAGQRCIAARRQIVKAGF' A
#
# COMPACT_ATOMS: atom_id res chain seq x y z
N MET A 1 15.03 -22.21 8.95
CA MET A 1 14.80 -21.58 7.63
C MET A 1 15.53 -22.43 6.59
N VAL A 2 14.89 -23.48 6.08
CA VAL A 2 15.45 -24.35 5.04
C VAL A 2 14.74 -24.02 3.74
N ILE A 3 15.46 -23.42 2.79
CA ILE A 3 15.00 -23.29 1.40
C ILE A 3 15.67 -24.46 0.67
N ASP A 4 14.88 -25.46 0.30
CA ASP A 4 15.34 -26.55 -0.57
C ASP A 4 15.25 -26.07 -2.03
N PRO A 5 16.39 -25.88 -2.72
CA PRO A 5 16.42 -25.38 -4.09
C PRO A 5 15.96 -26.39 -5.14
N ALA A 6 15.81 -27.68 -4.80
CA ALA A 6 15.42 -28.73 -5.75
C ALA A 6 13.90 -28.96 -5.82
N HIS A 7 13.13 -28.36 -4.92
CA HIS A 7 11.71 -28.64 -4.81
C HIS A 7 10.85 -27.61 -5.55
N PRO A 8 9.96 -28.01 -6.48
CA PRO A 8 9.17 -27.11 -7.31
C PRO A 8 8.15 -26.29 -6.49
N ILE A 9 8.13 -24.97 -6.71
CA ILE A 9 7.21 -24.01 -6.08
C ILE A 9 5.84 -24.01 -6.77
N GLY A 10 4.94 -24.88 -6.32
CA GLY A 10 3.55 -24.97 -6.76
C GLY A 10 2.55 -24.58 -5.67
N ARG A 11 1.32 -24.20 -6.07
CA ARG A 11 0.24 -23.81 -5.14
C ARG A 11 -0.22 -24.94 -4.21
N ASP A 12 0.06 -26.18 -4.59
CA ASP A 12 -0.41 -27.40 -3.92
C ASP A 12 0.56 -27.96 -2.88
N ASP A 13 1.65 -27.24 -2.57
CA ASP A 13 2.62 -27.64 -1.56
C ASP A 13 2.69 -26.64 -0.38
N PRO A 14 1.89 -26.85 0.68
CA PRO A 14 1.83 -25.97 1.84
C PRO A 14 3.08 -26.03 2.74
N GLY A 15 4.04 -26.93 2.48
CA GLY A 15 5.27 -27.07 3.27
C GLY A 15 6.34 -26.02 2.98
N LYS A 16 6.10 -25.08 2.05
CA LYS A 16 7.10 -24.11 1.58
C LYS A 16 6.98 -22.76 2.27
N MET A 17 8.14 -22.25 2.70
CA MET A 17 8.27 -20.85 3.11
C MET A 17 8.29 -19.95 1.88
N VAL A 18 7.43 -18.94 1.90
CA VAL A 18 7.29 -17.95 0.83
C VAL A 18 7.42 -16.54 1.39
N ALA A 19 7.97 -15.65 0.60
CA ALA A 19 7.89 -14.21 0.82
C ALA A 19 6.81 -13.65 -0.11
N LEU A 20 5.73 -13.14 0.47
CA LEU A 20 4.57 -12.65 -0.28
C LEU A 20 4.44 -11.14 -0.13
N GLU A 21 4.54 -10.43 -1.24
CA GLU A 21 4.15 -9.03 -1.35
C GLU A 21 2.70 -8.96 -1.82
N MET A 22 1.78 -8.87 -0.87
CA MET A 22 0.35 -8.81 -1.16
C MET A 22 -0.09 -7.38 -1.47
N GLY A 23 -1.24 -7.25 -2.15
CA GLY A 23 -1.89 -5.96 -2.31
C GLY A 23 -2.26 -5.35 -0.96
N ASP A 24 -2.41 -4.02 -0.94
CA ASP A 24 -2.69 -3.29 0.29
C ASP A 24 -3.85 -2.28 0.11
N ASN A 25 -4.33 -1.74 1.23
CA ASN A 25 -5.41 -0.75 1.34
C ASN A 25 -4.98 0.42 2.25
N LYS A 26 -3.95 1.15 1.83
CA LYS A 26 -3.26 2.15 2.64
C LYS A 26 -4.17 3.34 3.00
N PRO A 27 -4.30 3.71 4.29
CA PRO A 27 -4.96 4.94 4.71
C PRO A 27 -4.02 6.15 4.61
N LEU A 28 -4.59 7.33 4.38
CA LEU A 28 -3.91 8.63 4.43
C LEU A 28 -4.67 9.54 5.38
N ILE A 29 -3.99 10.03 6.41
CA ILE A 29 -4.55 10.83 7.50
C ILE A 29 -4.16 12.29 7.28
N MET A 30 -5.15 13.19 7.21
CA MET A 30 -4.93 14.64 7.06
C MET A 30 -5.44 15.39 8.31
N TRP A 31 -4.52 15.96 9.09
CA TRP A 31 -4.83 16.73 10.31
C TRP A 31 -3.99 17.99 10.39
N GLY A 32 -4.58 19.09 10.92
CA GLY A 32 -3.84 20.23 11.46
C GLY A 32 -2.94 20.99 10.47
N THR A 33 -3.36 21.12 9.21
CA THR A 33 -2.58 21.82 8.17
C THR A 33 -3.24 23.13 7.75
N LEU A 34 -2.45 24.19 7.62
CA LEU A 34 -2.89 25.49 7.11
C LEU A 34 -2.61 25.66 5.61
N ASN A 35 -1.75 24.83 5.01
CA ASN A 35 -1.39 24.92 3.60
C ASN A 35 -2.14 23.86 2.78
N MET A 36 -3.35 24.23 2.38
CA MET A 36 -4.26 23.32 1.67
C MET A 36 -3.75 22.93 0.29
N SER A 37 -3.10 23.85 -0.43
CA SER A 37 -2.58 23.60 -1.78
C SER A 37 -1.51 22.53 -1.81
N ASN A 38 -0.55 22.59 -0.88
CA ASN A 38 0.50 21.59 -0.78
C ASN A 38 -0.05 20.23 -0.36
N VAL A 39 -1.02 20.23 0.56
CA VAL A 39 -1.65 18.99 1.03
C VAL A 39 -2.44 18.32 -0.08
N ALA A 40 -3.22 19.08 -0.86
CA ALA A 40 -3.93 18.55 -2.02
C ALA A 40 -2.97 17.89 -3.02
N ALA A 41 -1.86 18.55 -3.34
CA ALA A 41 -0.83 17.99 -4.23
C ALA A 41 -0.26 16.67 -3.69
N LEU A 42 0.05 16.62 -2.39
CA LEU A 42 0.59 15.42 -1.73
C LEU A 42 -0.41 14.26 -1.70
N ILE A 43 -1.69 14.53 -1.45
CA ILE A 43 -2.77 13.53 -1.49
C ILE A 43 -2.89 12.95 -2.89
N VAL A 44 -2.99 13.82 -3.90
CA VAL A 44 -3.13 13.40 -5.30
C VAL A 44 -1.92 12.58 -5.74
N GLN A 45 -0.71 13.03 -5.43
CA GLN A 45 0.51 12.28 -5.76
C GLN A 45 0.54 10.91 -5.06
N SER A 46 0.16 10.84 -3.79
CA SER A 46 0.14 9.58 -3.03
C SER A 46 -0.91 8.59 -3.53
N ALA A 47 -2.06 9.08 -4.00
CA ALA A 47 -3.16 8.24 -4.48
C ALA A 47 -2.98 7.81 -5.95
N PHE A 48 -2.44 8.68 -6.81
CA PHE A 48 -2.51 8.52 -8.25
C PHE A 48 -1.16 8.41 -8.97
N THR A 49 -0.03 8.39 -8.25
CA THR A 49 1.26 8.02 -8.89
C THR A 49 1.13 6.66 -9.58
N SER A 50 1.54 6.58 -10.84
CA SER A 50 1.33 5.42 -11.72
C SER A 50 -0.14 4.97 -11.76
N ALA A 51 -1.07 5.92 -11.85
CA ALA A 51 -2.53 5.70 -11.85
C ALA A 51 -3.04 4.90 -10.63
N GLY A 52 -2.34 4.95 -9.49
CA GLY A 52 -2.72 4.22 -8.27
C GLY A 52 -2.44 2.71 -8.31
N GLN A 53 -1.71 2.23 -9.32
CA GLN A 53 -1.37 0.80 -9.49
C GLN A 53 -0.19 0.34 -8.63
N ARG A 54 0.14 1.09 -7.58
CA ARG A 54 1.18 0.75 -6.61
C ARG A 54 0.52 0.14 -5.38
N CYS A 55 1.10 -0.93 -4.85
CA CYS A 55 0.66 -1.56 -3.59
C CYS A 55 0.69 -0.58 -2.40
N ILE A 56 1.48 0.50 -2.48
CA ILE A 56 1.56 1.55 -1.46
C ILE A 56 0.63 2.76 -1.71
N ALA A 57 -0.12 2.79 -2.81
CA ALA A 57 -0.95 3.94 -3.15
C ALA A 57 -2.03 4.17 -2.09
N ALA A 58 -2.28 5.43 -1.72
CA ALA A 58 -3.34 5.79 -0.79
C ALA A 58 -4.71 5.44 -1.40
N ARG A 59 -5.51 4.64 -0.68
CA ARG A 59 -6.86 4.20 -1.12
C ARG A 59 -7.98 4.69 -0.23
N ARG A 60 -7.67 5.10 1.00
CA ARG A 60 -8.63 5.64 1.95
C ARG A 60 -8.08 6.95 2.50
N GLN A 61 -8.86 8.01 2.38
CA GLN A 61 -8.51 9.28 3.01
C GLN A 61 -9.33 9.43 4.29
N ILE A 62 -8.65 9.68 5.41
CA ILE A 62 -9.25 9.91 6.72
C ILE A 62 -9.03 11.38 7.06
N VAL A 63 -10.14 12.07 7.24
CA VAL A 63 -10.21 13.49 7.55
C VAL A 63 -10.92 13.70 8.87
N LYS A 64 -10.55 14.75 9.60
CA LYS A 64 -11.33 15.17 10.75
C LYS A 64 -12.69 15.69 10.28
N ALA A 65 -13.76 15.26 10.94
CA ALA A 65 -15.08 15.85 10.71
C ALA A 65 -15.07 17.34 11.12
N GLY A 66 -15.65 18.20 10.29
CA GLY A 66 -15.68 19.64 10.54
C GLY A 66 -14.33 20.32 10.40
N PHE A 67 -13.59 19.97 9.34
CA PHE A 67 -12.59 20.89 8.79
C PHE A 67 -13.12 22.32 8.72
#